data_AF-A0A2G5KDR6-F1
#
_entry.id   AF-A0A2G5KDR6-F1
#
_cell.length_a   1.000
_cell.length_b   1.000
_cell.length_c   1.000
_cell.angle_alpha   90.00
_cell.angle_beta   90.00
_cell.angle_gamma   90.00
#
_symmetry.space_group_name_H-M   'P 1'
#
loop_
_entity.id
_entity.type
_entity.pdbx_description
1 polymer ?
#
loop_
_entity_poly.entity_id
_entity_poly.type
_entity_poly.pdbx_seq_one_letter_code
_entity_poly.pdbx_strand_id
1 'polypeptide(L)'
;MTKKNTESIVKDIKRNTRRKFSAEEKIRIVLEGLKGEESVSGICRREGIAPALYYRWSKDFLEAGKKRLMGDTMREANTSEVKELRGENSQLKETVAELLLQNRVLKKSTNGLG
;
A
#
# COMPACT_ATOMS: atom_id res chain seq x y z
N MET A 1 -0.23 -5.73 52.16
CA MET A 1 -0.07 -4.82 51.00
C MET A 1 1.42 -4.53 50.82
N THR A 2 2.07 -5.16 49.85
CA THR A 2 3.49 -4.94 49.54
C THR A 2 3.67 -3.56 48.89
N LYS A 3 4.46 -2.67 49.51
CA LYS A 3 4.78 -1.35 48.96
C LYS A 3 5.44 -1.52 47.58
N LYS A 4 4.92 -0.84 46.56
CA LYS A 4 5.56 -0.77 45.24
C LYS A 4 7.01 -0.28 45.41
N ASN A 5 7.96 -1.03 44.87
CA ASN A 5 9.39 -0.69 44.90
C ASN A 5 9.64 0.65 44.16
N THR A 6 10.45 1.54 44.72
CA THR A 6 10.80 2.87 44.17
C THR A 6 11.21 2.82 42.70
N GLU A 7 11.95 1.78 42.28
CA GLU A 7 12.33 1.60 40.87
C GLU A 7 11.12 1.45 39.93
N SER A 8 10.08 0.74 40.39
CA SER A 8 8.86 0.54 39.59
C SER A 8 8.12 1.86 39.38
N ILE A 9 8.09 2.72 40.41
CA ILE A 9 7.46 4.04 40.35
C ILE A 9 8.21 4.95 39.38
N VAL A 10 9.54 4.96 39.41
CA VAL A 10 10.36 5.76 38.48
C VAL A 10 10.18 5.30 37.03
N LYS A 11 10.11 3.98 36.79
CA LYS A 11 9.82 3.43 35.45
C LYS A 11 8.44 3.82 34.96
N ASP A 12 7.43 3.77 35.82
CA ASP A 12 6.05 4.16 35.51
C ASP A 12 5.97 5.65 35.14
N ILE A 13 6.60 6.52 35.93
CA ILE A 13 6.67 7.96 35.65
C ILE A 13 7.32 8.20 34.29
N LYS A 14 8.51 7.64 34.04
CA LYS A 14 9.22 7.79 32.75
C LYS A 14 8.40 7.30 31.56
N ARG A 15 7.61 6.24 31.73
CA ARG A 15 6.72 5.73 30.68
C ARG A 15 5.57 6.68 30.42
N ASN A 16 4.98 7.24 31.47
CA ASN A 16 3.81 8.10 31.38
C ASN A 16 4.15 9.51 30.87
N THR A 17 5.33 10.03 31.20
CA THR A 17 5.81 11.36 30.76
C THR A 17 6.57 11.33 29.44
N ARG A 18 6.69 10.15 28.80
CA ARG A 18 7.39 10.04 27.50
C ARG A 18 6.69 10.88 26.44
N ARG A 19 7.44 11.77 25.79
CA ARG A 19 6.96 12.56 24.65
C ARG A 19 6.38 11.64 23.58
N LYS A 20 5.18 11.97 23.09
CA LYS A 20 4.54 11.33 21.95
C LYS A 20 4.74 12.21 20.72
N PHE A 21 5.15 11.59 19.62
CA PHE A 21 5.31 12.28 18.34
C PHE A 21 4.13 11.96 17.43
N SER A 22 3.50 12.98 16.86
CA SER A 22 2.47 12.83 15.84
C SER A 22 3.04 12.25 14.55
N ALA A 23 2.18 11.86 13.60
CA ALA A 23 2.65 11.39 12.30
C ALA A 23 3.33 12.54 11.53
N GLU A 24 2.76 13.74 11.59
CA GLU A 24 3.25 14.96 10.94
C GLU A 24 4.61 15.38 11.48
N GLU A 25 4.83 15.31 12.79
CA GLU A 25 6.13 15.57 13.40
C GLU A 25 7.19 14.59 12.89
N LYS A 26 6.88 13.28 12.88
CA LYS A 26 7.81 12.26 12.38
C LYS A 26 8.17 12.50 10.92
N ILE A 27 7.18 12.80 10.08
CA ILE A 27 7.38 13.09 8.66
C ILE A 27 8.28 14.31 8.49
N ARG A 28 8.02 15.41 9.20
CA ARG A 28 8.84 16.62 9.15
C ARG A 28 10.31 16.32 9.45
N ILE A 29 10.56 15.59 10.54
CA ILE A 29 11.91 15.24 10.99
C ILE A 29 12.62 14.35 9.96
N VAL A 30 11.92 13.35 9.39
CA VAL A 30 12.49 12.48 8.36
C VAL A 30 12.83 13.29 7.10
N LEU A 31 11.94 14.16 6.64
CA LEU A 31 12.17 14.98 5.45
C LEU A 31 13.36 15.93 5.62
N GLU A 32 13.51 16.53 6.81
CA GLU A 32 14.65 17.40 7.10
C GLU A 32 15.99 16.63 7.01
N GLY A 33 16.05 15.43 7.57
CA GLY A 33 17.25 14.60 7.46
C GLY A 33 17.52 14.07 6.06
N LEU A 34 16.49 13.88 5.22
CA LEU A 34 16.65 13.56 3.80
C LEU A 34 17.13 14.76 2.98
N LYS A 35 16.75 15.99 3.37
CA LYS A 35 17.20 17.23 2.72
C LYS A 35 18.70 17.46 2.89
N GLY A 36 19.29 16.96 3.99
CA GLY A 36 20.73 16.94 4.21
C GLY A 36 21.36 18.28 4.59
N GLU A 37 20.55 19.28 4.96
CA GLU A 37 21.04 20.61 5.39
C GLU A 37 21.70 20.56 6.76
N GLU A 38 21.25 19.67 7.64
CA GLU A 38 21.86 19.40 8.93
C GLU A 38 22.16 17.90 9.06
N SER A 39 23.22 17.56 9.79
CA SER A 39 23.49 16.16 10.13
C SER A 39 22.33 15.54 10.92
N VAL A 40 22.05 14.26 10.69
CA VAL A 40 21.03 13.49 11.44
C VAL A 40 21.25 13.60 12.95
N SER A 41 22.51 13.63 13.40
CA SER A 41 22.86 13.82 14.80
C SER A 41 22.43 15.18 15.36
N GLY A 42 22.54 16.25 14.58
CA GLY A 42 22.09 17.60 14.95
C GLY A 42 20.57 17.66 15.08
N ILE A 43 19.86 17.13 14.08
CA ILE A 43 18.40 16.99 14.08
C ILE A 43 17.94 16.18 15.31
N CYS A 44 18.59 15.05 15.60
CA CYS A 44 18.23 14.21 16.74
C CYS A 44 18.40 14.92 18.09
N ARG A 45 19.46 15.73 18.25
CA ARG A 45 19.68 16.53 19.48
C ARG A 45 18.61 17.61 19.64
N ARG A 46 18.29 18.34 18.57
CA ARG A 46 17.27 19.40 18.59
C ARG A 46 15.87 18.84 18.87
N GLU A 47 15.52 17.72 18.26
CA GLU A 47 14.20 17.10 18.41
C GLU A 47 14.08 16.24 19.68
N GLY A 48 15.18 16.00 20.38
CA GLY A 48 15.22 15.17 21.59
C GLY A 48 14.92 13.70 21.31
N ILE A 49 15.38 13.18 20.17
CA ILE A 49 15.19 11.79 19.76
C ILE A 49 16.52 11.04 19.69
N ALA A 50 16.46 9.72 19.88
CA ALA A 50 17.61 8.86 19.64
C ALA A 50 17.83 8.66 18.13
N PRO A 51 19.08 8.61 17.63
CA PRO A 51 19.37 8.36 16.21
C PRO A 51 18.71 7.08 15.67
N ALA A 52 18.66 6.00 16.45
CA ALA A 52 17.98 4.77 16.06
C ALA A 52 16.47 4.98 15.78
N LEU A 53 15.83 5.91 16.48
CA LEU A 53 14.42 6.23 16.28
C LEU A 53 14.21 6.95 14.95
N TYR A 54 15.10 7.89 14.60
CA TYR A 54 15.10 8.57 13.30
C TYR A 54 15.22 7.55 12.16
N TYR A 55 16.22 6.68 12.20
CA TYR A 55 16.45 5.72 11.10
C TYR A 55 15.29 4.74 10.95
N ARG A 56 14.66 4.33 12.06
CA ARG A 56 13.43 3.52 12.00
C ARG A 56 12.31 4.25 11.28
N TRP A 57 12.03 5.51 11.65
CA TRP A 57 11.00 6.30 10.98
C TRP A 57 11.32 6.57 9.50
N SER A 58 12.57 6.86 9.18
CA SER A 58 13.03 7.07 7.80
C SER A 58 12.82 5.81 6.95
N LYS A 59 13.17 4.63 7.48
CA LYS A 59 12.93 3.36 6.84
C LYS A 59 11.42 3.12 6.60
N ASP A 60 10.62 3.22 7.64
CA ASP A 60 9.17 2.98 7.56
C ASP A 60 8.50 3.92 6.53
N PHE A 61 8.92 5.20 6.50
CA PHE A 61 8.43 6.22 5.57
C PHE A 61 8.77 5.87 4.10
N LEU A 62 10.03 5.51 3.83
CA LEU A 62 10.48 5.17 2.47
C LEU A 62 9.87 3.85 1.97
N GLU A 63 9.75 2.84 2.83
CA GLU A 63 9.12 1.57 2.48
C GLU A 63 7.63 1.73 2.15
N ALA A 64 6.91 2.53 2.94
CA ALA A 64 5.52 2.86 2.66
C ALA A 64 5.37 3.61 1.33
N GLY A 65 6.24 4.60 1.06
CA GLY A 65 6.28 5.32 -0.21
C GLY A 65 6.53 4.39 -1.39
N LYS A 66 7.53 3.52 -1.30
CA LYS A 66 7.84 2.51 -2.34
C LYS A 66 6.66 1.59 -2.61
N LYS A 67 6.02 1.06 -1.56
CA LYS A 67 4.86 0.17 -1.69
C LYS A 67 3.69 0.86 -2.37
N ARG A 68 3.41 2.13 -2.04
CA ARG A 68 2.34 2.92 -2.67
C ARG A 68 2.59 3.10 -4.17
N LEU A 69 3.81 3.47 -4.55
CA LEU A 69 4.21 3.69 -5.94
C LEU A 69 4.14 2.40 -6.76
N MET A 70 4.65 1.28 -6.22
CA MET A 70 4.53 -0.03 -6.88
C MET A 70 3.07 -0.47 -7.06
N GLY A 71 2.21 -0.17 -6.08
CA GLY A 71 0.77 -0.47 -6.16
C GLY A 71 0.05 0.34 -7.24
N ASP A 72 0.44 1.59 -7.48
CA ASP A 72 -0.08 2.39 -8.59
C ASP A 72 0.37 1.82 -9.94
N THR A 73 1.63 1.42 -10.08
CA THR A 73 2.13 0.75 -11.28
C THR A 73 1.36 -0.55 -11.59
N MET A 74 1.08 -1.38 -10.58
CA MET A 74 0.29 -2.60 -10.76
C MET A 74 -1.17 -2.31 -11.16
N ARG A 75 -1.78 -1.26 -10.60
CA ARG A 75 -3.16 -0.86 -10.97
C ARG A 75 -3.24 -0.31 -12.39
N GLU A 76 -2.27 0.53 -12.79
CA GLU A 76 -2.20 1.07 -14.14
C GLU A 76 -2.02 -0.06 -15.17
N ALA A 77 -1.08 -0.98 -14.93
CA ALA A 77 -0.85 -2.14 -15.80
C ALA A 77 -2.10 -3.03 -15.97
N ASN A 78 -2.81 -3.32 -14.88
CA ASN A 78 -4.01 -4.16 -14.95
C ASN A 78 -5.19 -3.47 -15.65
N THR A 79 -5.24 -2.14 -15.70
CA THR A 79 -6.42 -1.42 -16.22
C THR A 79 -6.53 -1.54 -17.74
N SER A 80 -5.41 -1.49 -18.47
CA SER A 80 -5.39 -1.70 -19.92
C SER A 80 -5.69 -3.16 -20.28
N GLU A 81 -5.03 -4.10 -19.60
CA GLU A 81 -5.23 -5.54 -19.83
C GLU A 81 -6.68 -5.96 -19.55
N VAL A 82 -7.28 -5.49 -18.46
CA VAL A 82 -8.69 -5.77 -18.14
C VAL A 82 -9.64 -5.19 -19.20
N LYS A 83 -9.32 -4.03 -19.78
CA LYS A 83 -10.13 -3.42 -20.84
C LYS A 83 -10.05 -4.24 -22.13
N GLU A 84 -8.85 -4.66 -22.52
CA GLU A 84 -8.62 -5.51 -23.69
C GLU A 84 -9.32 -6.87 -23.55
N LEU A 85 -9.11 -7.56 -22.43
CA LEU A 85 -9.78 -8.83 -22.14
C LEU A 85 -11.31 -8.73 -22.15
N ARG A 86 -11.87 -7.60 -21.69
CA ARG A 86 -13.32 -7.35 -21.77
C ARG A 86 -13.79 -7.17 -23.21
N GLY A 87 -13.00 -6.51 -24.04
CA GLY A 87 -13.27 -6.35 -25.48
C GLY A 87 -13.26 -7.69 -26.21
N GLU A 88 -12.20 -8.49 -26.02
CA GLU A 88 -12.09 -9.83 -26.61
C GLU A 88 -13.24 -10.75 -26.18
N ASN A 89 -13.58 -10.74 -24.89
CA ASN A 89 -14.69 -11.55 -24.38
C ASN A 89 -16.04 -11.15 -25.01
N SER A 90 -16.26 -9.86 -25.27
CA SER A 90 -17.46 -9.40 -25.98
C SER A 90 -17.50 -9.90 -27.41
N GLN A 91 -16.38 -9.79 -28.14
CA GLN A 91 -16.29 -10.27 -29.53
C GLN A 91 -16.49 -11.79 -29.62
N LEU A 92 -15.86 -12.54 -28.72
CA LEU A 92 -16.03 -14.00 -28.65
C LEU A 92 -17.48 -14.38 -28.38
N LYS A 93 -18.17 -13.68 -27.48
CA LYS A 93 -19.60 -13.91 -27.22
C LYS A 93 -20.47 -13.66 -28.45
N GLU A 94 -20.21 -12.60 -29.19
CA GLU A 94 -20.93 -12.30 -30.43
C GLU A 94 -20.70 -13.39 -31.49
N THR A 95 -19.46 -13.79 -31.73
CA THR A 95 -19.14 -14.85 -32.69
C THR A 95 -19.78 -16.18 -32.30
N VAL A 96 -19.75 -16.54 -31.02
CA VAL A 96 -20.40 -17.76 -30.53
C VAL A 96 -21.91 -17.70 -30.73
N ALA A 97 -22.55 -16.55 -30.44
CA ALA A 97 -23.98 -16.38 -30.66
C ALA A 97 -24.35 -16.54 -32.14
N GLU A 98 -23.58 -15.96 -33.05
CA GLU A 98 -23.79 -16.09 -34.49
C GLU A 98 -23.63 -17.53 -34.98
N LEU A 99 -22.56 -18.22 -34.56
CA LEU A 99 -22.34 -19.64 -34.89
C LEU A 99 -23.47 -20.53 -34.35
N LEU A 100 -23.97 -20.26 -33.14
CA LEU A 100 -25.09 -21.01 -32.57
C LEU A 100 -26.38 -20.80 -33.36
N LEU A 101 -26.65 -19.58 -33.83
CA LEU A 101 -27.80 -19.28 -34.69
C LEU A 101 -27.69 -20.03 -36.02
N GLN A 102 -26.53 -19.99 -36.68
CA GLN A 102 -26.28 -20.74 -37.92
C GLN A 102 -26.44 -22.24 -37.72
N ASN A 103 -25.89 -22.79 -36.64
CA ASN A 103 -26.01 -24.21 -36.31
C ASN A 103 -27.47 -24.64 -36.11
N ARG A 104 -28.27 -23.79 -35.46
CA ARG A 104 -29.71 -24.03 -35.25
C ARG A 104 -30.48 -24.03 -36.58
N VAL A 105 -30.15 -23.13 -37.49
CA VAL A 105 -30.79 -23.08 -38.83
C VAL A 105 -30.45 -24.34 -39.62
N LEU A 106 -29.18 -24.72 -39.68
CA LEU A 106 -28.72 -25.91 -40.39
C LEU A 106 -29.37 -27.20 -39.84
N LYS A 107 -29.44 -27.35 -38.51
CA LYS A 107 -30.12 -28.50 -37.89
C LYS A 107 -31.60 -28.56 -38.23
N LYS A 108 -32.28 -27.42 -38.34
CA LYS A 108 -33.70 -27.38 -38.77
C LYS A 108 -33.85 -27.78 -40.23
N SER A 109 -32.97 -27.30 -41.11
CA SER A 109 -33.05 -27.63 -42.55
C SER A 109 -32.73 -29.10 -42.83
N THR A 110 -31.79 -29.71 -42.09
CA THR A 110 -31.49 -31.15 -42.23
C THR A 110 -32.60 -32.04 -41.69
N ASN A 111 -33.30 -31.61 -40.64
CA ASN A 111 -34.38 -32.40 -40.02
C ASN A 111 -35.72 -32.29 -40.77
N GLY A 112 -35.87 -31.35 -41.71
CA GLY A 112 -37.06 -31.21 -42.56
C GLY A 112 -36.96 -31.91 -43.93
N LEU A 113 -35.87 -32.64 -44.17
CA LEU A 113 -35.60 -33.41 -45.40
C LEU A 113 -35.81 -34.92 -45.19
N GLY A 114 -36.59 -35.32 -44.17
CA GLY A 114 -36.99 -36.69 -43.88
C GLY A 114 -38.50 -36.86 -43.96
#